data_AF-A0A3S0S662-F1
#
_entry.id   AF-A0A3S0S662-F1
#
_cell.length_a   1.000
_cell.length_b   1.000
_cell.length_c   1.000
_cell.angle_alpha   90.00
_cell.angle_beta   90.00
_cell.angle_gamma   90.00
#
_symmetry.space_group_name_H-M   'P 1'
#
loop_
_entity.id
_entity.type
_entity.pdbx_description
1 polymer ?
#
loop_
_entity_poly.entity_id
_entity_poly.type
_entity_poly.pdbx_seq_one_letter_code
_entity_poly.pdbx_strand_id
1 'polypeptide(L)'
;MAVAQALEGHGVMVDLAHIARHLRTHAWVDDAQCGYASASTPGALVAFNRGGVDALCRHGRQGVVNTLQEHLQTAGYQGEPLTFRLFDDMPRLVTAAQMDALLQSPLPRDVELTEEHEDDGVWTLSLRVPLDLVYFPGHFPQAPVLPGAVQVAWALSLASTRLGTPLRCNAMEALKFQQLMRPGDRADLTLRHDAARHKLHFAYRDGDKAYSSGRLAWSADT
;
A
#
# COMPACT_ATOMS: atom_id res chain seq x y z
N MET A 1 -32.29 -24.41 -36.26
CA MET A 1 -31.46 -25.62 -36.06
C MET A 1 -30.05 -25.28 -36.49
N ALA A 2 -29.22 -24.84 -35.55
CA ALA A 2 -27.78 -24.65 -35.73
C ALA A 2 -27.11 -25.17 -34.46
N VAL A 3 -26.17 -26.07 -34.68
CA VAL A 3 -25.55 -26.98 -33.73
C VAL A 3 -24.47 -26.28 -32.91
N ALA A 4 -24.31 -26.79 -31.69
CA ALA A 4 -23.40 -26.41 -30.62
C ALA A 4 -21.94 -26.09 -31.01
N GLN A 5 -21.34 -25.20 -30.23
CA GLN A 5 -19.96 -25.36 -29.77
C GLN A 5 -19.93 -25.16 -28.26
N ALA A 6 -19.92 -26.29 -27.55
CA ALA A 6 -19.51 -26.36 -26.16
C ALA A 6 -17.99 -26.09 -26.11
N LEU A 7 -17.58 -25.06 -25.40
CA LEU A 7 -16.20 -24.90 -24.96
C LEU A 7 -16.05 -25.67 -23.65
N GLU A 8 -15.92 -27.00 -23.76
CA GLU A 8 -15.41 -27.83 -22.66
C GLU A 8 -13.91 -27.64 -22.58
N GLY A 9 -13.48 -26.64 -21.81
CA GLY A 9 -12.14 -26.64 -21.23
C GLY A 9 -12.17 -27.54 -20.00
N HIS A 10 -11.35 -28.59 -19.99
CA HIS A 10 -11.01 -29.34 -18.77
C HIS A 10 -10.25 -28.44 -17.79
N GLY A 11 -10.94 -27.46 -17.20
CA GLY A 11 -10.42 -26.62 -16.12
C GLY A 11 -10.80 -27.26 -14.80
N VAL A 12 -9.82 -27.77 -14.07
CA VAL A 12 -10.01 -28.09 -12.65
C VAL A 12 -10.57 -26.82 -11.98
N MET A 13 -11.82 -26.88 -11.50
CA MET A 13 -12.43 -25.76 -10.80
C MET A 13 -11.55 -25.45 -9.58
N VAL A 14 -10.94 -24.26 -9.58
CA VAL A 14 -10.07 -23.82 -8.49
C VAL A 14 -10.93 -23.58 -7.25
N ASP A 15 -10.71 -24.38 -6.20
CA ASP A 15 -11.39 -24.18 -4.91
C ASP A 15 -10.76 -23.00 -4.16
N LEU A 16 -11.23 -21.79 -4.48
CA LEU A 16 -10.80 -20.54 -3.85
C LEU A 16 -11.01 -20.54 -2.33
N ALA A 17 -12.06 -21.19 -1.84
CA ALA A 17 -12.34 -21.28 -0.41
C ALA A 17 -11.32 -22.16 0.30
N HIS A 18 -10.90 -23.26 -0.33
CA HIS A 18 -9.81 -24.09 0.16
C HIS A 18 -8.47 -23.34 0.18
N ILE A 19 -8.13 -22.61 -0.89
CA ILE A 19 -6.92 -21.78 -0.95
C ILE A 19 -6.90 -20.76 0.20
N ALA A 20 -7.98 -19.99 0.37
CA ALA A 20 -8.07 -19.00 1.43
C ALA A 20 -7.91 -19.63 2.83
N ARG A 21 -8.52 -20.79 3.07
CA ARG A 21 -8.38 -21.54 4.33
C ARG A 21 -6.95 -22.00 4.55
N HIS A 22 -6.26 -22.45 3.50
CA HIS A 22 -4.89 -22.91 3.62
C HIS A 22 -3.89 -21.76 3.82
N LEU A 23 -4.08 -20.62 3.15
CA LEU A 23 -3.28 -19.42 3.38
C LEU A 23 -3.30 -18.99 4.85
N ARG A 24 -4.47 -19.04 5.50
CA ARG A 24 -4.63 -18.74 6.94
C ARG A 24 -3.87 -19.67 7.88
N THR A 25 -3.36 -20.81 7.40
CA THR A 25 -2.52 -21.70 8.22
C THR A 25 -1.05 -21.27 8.23
N HIS A 26 -0.66 -20.35 7.35
CA HIS A 26 0.72 -19.85 7.29
C HIS A 26 1.00 -18.88 8.44
N ALA A 27 2.18 -18.96 9.05
CA ALA A 27 2.55 -18.19 10.25
C ALA A 27 2.54 -16.65 10.08
N TRP A 28 2.53 -16.16 8.83
CA TRP A 28 2.51 -14.74 8.51
C TRP A 28 1.11 -14.16 8.29
N VAL A 29 0.11 -15.02 8.06
CA VAL A 29 -1.22 -14.63 7.60
C VAL A 29 -2.16 -14.56 8.79
N ASP A 30 -2.84 -13.42 8.95
CA ASP A 30 -3.93 -13.25 9.92
C ASP A 30 -5.27 -13.67 9.30
N ASP A 31 -5.55 -13.19 8.09
CA ASP A 31 -6.72 -13.57 7.30
C ASP A 31 -6.40 -13.61 5.80
N ALA A 32 -7.21 -14.36 5.04
CA ALA A 32 -7.12 -14.43 3.59
C ALA A 32 -8.49 -14.58 2.92
N GLN A 33 -8.69 -13.85 1.83
CA GLN A 33 -9.86 -14.01 0.96
C GLN A 33 -9.38 -14.25 -0.48
N CYS A 34 -10.11 -15.05 -1.24
CA CYS A 34 -9.72 -15.40 -2.60
C CYS A 34 -10.82 -15.06 -3.60
N GLY A 35 -10.39 -14.64 -4.78
CA GLY A 35 -11.22 -14.27 -5.92
C GLY A 35 -10.43 -14.44 -7.21
N TYR A 36 -10.82 -13.71 -8.24
CA TYR A 36 -10.21 -13.74 -9.55
C TYR A 36 -9.64 -12.37 -9.95
N ALA A 37 -8.34 -12.36 -10.22
CA ALA A 37 -7.61 -11.19 -10.71
C ALA A 37 -7.75 -10.99 -12.23
N SER A 38 -8.31 -11.98 -12.95
CA SER A 38 -8.67 -11.91 -14.36
C SER A 38 -9.77 -12.96 -14.64
N ALA A 39 -10.17 -13.18 -15.90
CA ALA A 39 -11.17 -14.19 -16.24
C ALA A 39 -10.85 -15.61 -15.74
N SER A 40 -9.57 -15.96 -15.56
CA SER A 40 -9.14 -17.29 -15.10
C SER A 40 -8.00 -17.28 -14.09
N THR A 41 -7.36 -16.14 -13.82
CA THR A 41 -6.25 -16.04 -12.87
C THR A 41 -6.79 -15.89 -11.45
N PRO A 42 -6.57 -16.86 -10.55
CA PRO A 42 -6.96 -16.73 -9.15
C PRO A 42 -6.10 -15.66 -8.46
N GLY A 43 -6.67 -15.04 -7.43
CA GLY A 43 -5.97 -14.07 -6.60
C GLY A 43 -6.30 -14.25 -5.12
N ALA A 44 -5.41 -13.73 -4.28
CA ALA A 44 -5.57 -13.72 -2.83
C ALA A 44 -5.39 -12.30 -2.29
N LEU A 45 -6.38 -11.86 -1.52
CA LEU A 45 -6.25 -10.78 -0.57
C LEU A 45 -5.70 -11.38 0.72
N VAL A 46 -4.60 -10.85 1.24
CA VAL A 46 -3.94 -11.38 2.43
C VAL A 46 -3.75 -10.26 3.44
N ALA A 47 -4.31 -10.43 4.63
CA ALA A 47 -4.00 -9.61 5.78
C ALA A 47 -2.84 -10.24 6.55
N PHE A 48 -1.79 -9.48 6.80
CA PHE A 48 -0.62 -9.96 7.54
C PHE A 48 -0.73 -9.66 9.03
N ASN A 49 -0.37 -10.65 9.84
CA ASN A 49 -0.01 -10.38 11.23
C ASN A 49 1.36 -9.68 11.31
N ARG A 50 1.81 -9.33 12.51
CA ARG A 50 3.12 -8.69 12.73
C ARG A 50 4.29 -9.45 12.09
N GLY A 51 4.26 -10.79 12.14
CA GLY A 51 5.29 -11.64 11.53
C GLY A 51 5.31 -11.52 9.99
N GLY A 52 4.13 -11.38 9.36
CA GLY A 52 4.03 -11.16 7.92
C GLY A 52 4.49 -9.78 7.48
N VAL A 53 4.18 -8.73 8.24
CA VAL A 53 4.69 -7.37 7.99
C VAL A 53 6.23 -7.33 8.14
N ASP A 54 6.76 -7.97 9.18
CA ASP A 54 8.20 -8.12 9.38
C ASP A 54 8.86 -8.87 8.21
N ALA A 55 8.25 -9.97 7.75
CA ALA A 55 8.72 -10.73 6.60
C ALA A 55 8.72 -9.88 5.32
N LEU A 56 7.66 -9.09 5.09
CA LEU A 56 7.57 -8.17 3.97
C LEU A 56 8.68 -7.11 4.01
N CYS A 57 8.97 -6.56 5.19
CA CYS A 57 10.04 -5.58 5.36
C CYS A 57 11.45 -6.17 5.16
N ARG A 58 11.64 -7.48 5.43
CA ARG A 58 12.94 -8.17 5.34
C ARG A 58 13.23 -8.83 4.00
N HIS A 59 12.19 -9.32 3.33
CA HIS A 59 12.30 -10.13 2.11
C HIS A 59 11.68 -9.44 0.90
N GLY A 60 10.94 -8.35 1.12
CA GLY A 60 10.20 -7.64 0.11
C GLY A 60 9.05 -8.45 -0.47
N ARG A 61 8.33 -7.83 -1.41
CA ARG A 61 7.08 -8.38 -1.96
C ARG A 61 7.30 -9.72 -2.63
N GLN A 62 8.32 -9.84 -3.48
CA GLN A 62 8.55 -11.08 -4.23
C GLN A 62 8.91 -12.24 -3.30
N GLY A 63 9.74 -12.00 -2.28
CA GLY A 63 10.10 -13.02 -1.30
C GLY A 63 8.87 -13.55 -0.57
N VAL A 64 8.02 -12.64 -0.07
CA VAL A 64 6.79 -13.05 0.63
C VAL A 64 5.80 -13.77 -0.29
N VAL A 65 5.58 -13.24 -1.51
CA VAL A 65 4.67 -13.88 -2.49
C VAL A 65 5.17 -15.28 -2.85
N ASN A 66 6.47 -15.46 -3.08
CA ASN A 66 7.04 -16.77 -3.38
C ASN A 66 6.81 -17.76 -2.23
N THR A 67 7.07 -17.35 -0.98
CA THR A 67 6.84 -18.22 0.17
C THR A 67 5.37 -18.62 0.34
N LEU A 68 4.43 -17.69 0.13
CA LEU A 68 3.00 -18.01 0.19
C LEU A 68 2.56 -18.92 -0.97
N GLN A 69 3.12 -18.73 -2.16
CA GLN A 69 2.87 -19.58 -3.31
C GLN A 69 3.41 -21.00 -3.09
N GLU A 70 4.63 -21.13 -2.55
CA GLU A 70 5.23 -22.40 -2.16
C GLU A 70 4.39 -23.11 -1.09
N HIS A 71 3.93 -22.38 -0.06
CA HIS A 71 3.05 -22.92 0.98
C HIS A 71 1.77 -23.55 0.40
N LEU A 72 1.16 -22.91 -0.60
CA LEU A 72 0.01 -23.47 -1.32
C LEU A 72 0.39 -24.71 -2.15
N GLN A 73 1.53 -24.67 -2.85
CA GLN A 73 2.01 -25.79 -3.67
C GLN A 73 2.31 -27.03 -2.82
N THR A 74 2.92 -26.87 -1.63
CA THR A 74 3.18 -27.97 -0.71
C THR A 74 1.90 -28.63 -0.19
N ALA A 75 0.77 -27.92 -0.21
CA ALA A 75 -0.54 -28.45 0.12
C ALA A 75 -1.31 -29.01 -1.08
N GLY A 76 -0.65 -29.12 -2.24
CA GLY A 76 -1.23 -29.75 -3.44
C GLY A 76 -1.91 -28.78 -4.39
N TYR A 77 -1.78 -27.46 -4.21
CA TYR A 77 -2.23 -26.50 -5.22
C TYR A 77 -1.34 -26.59 -6.48
N GLN A 78 -1.97 -26.92 -7.62
CA GLN A 78 -1.30 -27.11 -8.92
C GLN A 78 -1.76 -26.10 -9.98
N GLY A 79 -2.52 -25.07 -9.59
CA GLY A 79 -3.03 -24.05 -10.51
C GLY A 79 -1.99 -22.96 -10.85
N GLU A 80 -2.43 -22.01 -11.68
CA GLU A 80 -1.65 -20.81 -12.02
C GLU A 80 -1.23 -20.03 -10.76
N PRO A 81 -0.06 -19.36 -10.76
CA PRO A 81 0.36 -18.51 -9.64
C PRO A 81 -0.70 -17.46 -9.30
N LEU A 82 -0.91 -17.24 -8.01
CA LEU A 82 -1.92 -16.30 -7.54
C LEU A 82 -1.42 -14.86 -7.67
N THR A 83 -2.33 -13.96 -8.04
CA THR A 83 -2.11 -12.52 -7.82
C THR A 83 -2.39 -12.18 -6.36
N PHE A 84 -1.42 -11.62 -5.66
CA PHE A 84 -1.57 -11.24 -4.25
C PHE A 84 -1.82 -9.73 -4.07
N ARG A 85 -2.75 -9.37 -3.18
CA ARG A 85 -2.90 -8.02 -2.61
C ARG A 85 -2.65 -8.11 -1.11
N LEU A 86 -1.91 -7.16 -0.56
CA LEU A 86 -1.37 -7.26 0.79
C LEU A 86 -1.95 -6.15 1.66
N PHE A 87 -2.48 -6.53 2.81
CA PHE A 87 -3.14 -5.63 3.75
C PHE A 87 -2.60 -5.85 5.15
N ASP A 88 -2.68 -4.82 5.97
CA ASP A 88 -2.50 -4.92 7.41
C ASP A 88 -3.80 -5.43 8.07
N ASP A 89 -4.94 -4.88 7.67
CA ASP A 89 -6.27 -5.34 8.09
C ASP A 89 -7.08 -5.80 6.87
N MET A 90 -7.80 -6.91 7.01
CA MET A 90 -8.60 -7.44 5.90
C MET A 90 -9.73 -6.47 5.53
N PRO A 91 -9.84 -6.06 4.25
CA PRO A 91 -10.97 -5.27 3.78
C PRO A 91 -12.30 -5.98 4.02
N ARG A 92 -13.32 -5.22 4.44
CA ARG A 92 -14.68 -5.74 4.66
C ARG A 92 -15.41 -5.92 3.33
N LEU A 93 -15.18 -7.06 2.69
CA LEU A 93 -15.84 -7.45 1.45
C LEU A 93 -16.89 -8.52 1.74
N VAL A 94 -18.06 -8.40 1.12
CA VAL A 94 -19.21 -9.29 1.38
C VAL A 94 -19.65 -10.08 0.15
N THR A 95 -19.13 -9.76 -1.05
CA THR A 95 -19.43 -10.48 -2.29
C THR A 95 -18.17 -10.85 -3.07
N ALA A 96 -18.26 -11.89 -3.89
CA ALA A 96 -17.19 -12.28 -4.82
C ALA A 96 -16.82 -11.16 -5.80
N ALA A 97 -17.82 -10.43 -6.32
CA ALA A 97 -17.58 -9.30 -7.22
C ALA A 97 -16.73 -8.19 -6.57
N GLN A 98 -16.87 -7.96 -5.27
CA GLN A 98 -16.03 -6.99 -4.54
C GLN A 98 -14.58 -7.48 -4.38
N MET A 99 -14.39 -8.79 -4.12
CA MET A 99 -13.06 -9.40 -4.06
C MET A 99 -12.36 -9.32 -5.42
N ASP A 100 -13.06 -9.69 -6.49
CA ASP A 100 -12.55 -9.65 -7.86
C ASP A 100 -12.20 -8.21 -8.28
N ALA A 101 -13.11 -7.26 -8.01
CA ALA A 101 -12.88 -5.86 -8.31
C ALA A 101 -11.64 -5.30 -7.57
N LEU A 102 -11.43 -5.68 -6.32
CA LEU A 102 -10.24 -5.27 -5.57
C LEU A 102 -8.97 -5.94 -6.11
N LEU A 103 -9.01 -7.23 -6.44
CA LEU A 103 -7.88 -7.94 -7.05
C LEU A 103 -7.47 -7.33 -8.40
N GLN A 104 -8.45 -6.84 -9.15
CA GLN A 104 -8.26 -6.23 -10.47
C GLN A 104 -7.90 -4.74 -10.40
N SER A 105 -8.03 -4.10 -9.23
CA SER A 105 -7.72 -2.69 -9.08
C SER A 105 -6.21 -2.43 -9.19
N PRO A 106 -5.78 -1.25 -9.66
CA PRO A 106 -4.39 -0.84 -9.55
C PRO A 106 -3.90 -0.87 -8.10
N LEU A 107 -2.60 -1.11 -7.91
CA LEU A 107 -1.95 -0.95 -6.60
C LEU A 107 -2.05 0.50 -6.12
N PRO A 108 -2.15 0.73 -4.80
CA PRO A 108 -2.23 2.08 -4.25
C PRO A 108 -0.96 2.88 -4.57
N ARG A 109 -1.16 4.16 -4.84
CA ARG A 109 -0.09 5.18 -5.03
C ARG A 109 -0.02 6.16 -3.86
N ASP A 110 -1.09 6.25 -3.09
CA ASP A 110 -1.24 7.23 -2.05
C ASP A 110 -1.19 6.56 -0.68
N VAL A 111 -0.82 7.37 0.30
CA VAL A 111 -0.91 7.01 1.71
C VAL A 111 -2.37 6.93 2.14
N GLU A 112 -2.66 6.10 3.13
CA GLU A 112 -3.99 6.07 3.72
C GLU A 112 -4.08 7.07 4.87
N LEU A 113 -5.06 7.97 4.80
CA LEU A 113 -5.39 8.91 5.88
C LEU A 113 -6.38 8.23 6.84
N THR A 114 -6.02 8.13 8.10
CA THR A 114 -6.91 7.56 9.14
C THR A 114 -7.62 8.62 9.94
N GLU A 115 -6.91 9.69 10.29
CA GLU A 115 -7.44 10.79 11.10
C GLU A 115 -6.81 12.11 10.65
N GLU A 116 -7.53 13.21 10.82
CA GLU A 116 -6.98 14.54 10.62
C GLU A 116 -7.57 15.53 11.63
N HIS A 117 -6.74 16.49 12.01
CA HIS A 117 -7.14 17.60 12.85
C HIS A 117 -6.34 18.86 12.49
N GLU A 118 -6.93 20.02 12.78
CA GLU A 118 -6.37 21.33 12.56
C GLU A 118 -6.39 22.13 13.86
N ASP A 119 -5.25 22.73 14.20
CA ASP A 119 -5.07 23.61 15.36
C ASP A 119 -4.17 24.78 14.99
N ASP A 120 -4.65 26.00 15.17
CA ASP A 120 -3.96 27.27 14.89
C ASP A 120 -3.26 27.32 13.50
N GLY A 121 -3.97 26.89 12.45
CA GLY A 121 -3.47 26.86 11.08
C GLY A 121 -2.45 25.75 10.80
N VAL A 122 -2.25 24.82 11.73
CA VAL A 122 -1.40 23.65 11.59
C VAL A 122 -2.26 22.41 11.46
N TRP A 123 -2.10 21.69 10.34
CA TRP A 123 -2.74 20.41 10.13
C TRP A 123 -1.87 19.28 10.64
N THR A 124 -2.47 18.33 11.35
CA THR A 124 -1.85 17.04 11.70
C THR A 124 -2.69 15.93 11.10
N LEU A 125 -2.05 15.09 10.28
CA LEU A 125 -2.68 14.00 9.55
C LEU A 125 -2.09 12.68 10.02
N SER A 126 -2.89 11.79 10.59
CA SER A 126 -2.44 10.45 10.94
C SER A 126 -2.55 9.57 9.71
N LEU A 127 -1.40 9.05 9.30
CA LEU A 127 -1.22 8.36 8.03
C LEU A 127 -0.76 6.93 8.25
N ARG A 128 -1.12 6.07 7.31
CA ARG A 128 -0.66 4.69 7.24
C ARG A 128 -0.13 4.37 5.85
N VAL A 129 1.06 3.78 5.78
CA VAL A 129 1.72 3.38 4.54
C VAL A 129 1.16 2.01 4.10
N PRO A 130 0.39 1.91 3.00
CA PRO A 130 -0.18 0.62 2.57
C PRO A 130 0.89 -0.44 2.29
N LEU A 131 0.62 -1.71 2.58
CA LEU A 131 1.64 -2.77 2.44
C LEU A 131 2.06 -3.04 0.99
N ASP A 132 1.15 -2.84 0.04
CA ASP A 132 1.33 -3.13 -1.37
C ASP A 132 1.43 -1.88 -2.26
N LEU A 133 1.93 -0.77 -1.72
CA LEU A 133 2.23 0.43 -2.51
C LEU A 133 3.04 0.10 -3.76
N VAL A 134 2.64 0.73 -4.87
CA VAL A 134 3.25 0.50 -6.20
C VAL A 134 4.75 0.79 -6.24
N TYR A 135 5.28 1.57 -5.29
CA TYR A 135 6.69 1.96 -5.25
C TYR A 135 7.62 0.88 -4.68
N PHE A 136 7.11 -0.03 -3.84
CA PHE A 136 7.95 -0.99 -3.12
C PHE A 136 8.64 -2.03 -4.00
N PRO A 137 8.01 -2.60 -5.05
CA PRO A 137 8.69 -3.55 -5.93
C PRO A 137 9.99 -3.01 -6.55
N GLY A 138 10.09 -1.68 -6.75
CA GLY A 138 11.27 -1.03 -7.31
C GLY A 138 12.23 -0.40 -6.29
N HIS A 139 11.90 -0.37 -5.00
CA HIS A 139 12.62 0.46 -4.04
C HIS A 139 12.52 -0.04 -2.59
N PHE A 140 13.41 -0.90 -2.10
CA PHE A 140 14.28 -1.81 -2.84
C PHE A 140 13.63 -3.21 -2.83
N PRO A 141 13.78 -4.03 -3.87
CA PRO A 141 13.01 -5.28 -4.00
C PRO A 141 13.05 -6.22 -2.80
N GLN A 142 14.17 -6.26 -2.05
CA GLN A 142 14.36 -7.12 -0.87
C GLN A 142 14.20 -6.37 0.48
N ALA A 143 14.21 -5.03 0.44
CA ALA A 143 14.10 -4.18 1.62
C ALA A 143 13.25 -2.95 1.25
N PRO A 144 11.92 -3.11 1.16
CA PRO A 144 11.03 -2.07 0.65
C PRO A 144 11.05 -0.86 1.58
N VAL A 145 11.26 0.31 0.98
CA VAL A 145 11.32 1.61 1.66
C VAL A 145 10.60 2.64 0.81
N LEU A 146 9.77 3.45 1.45
CA LEU A 146 9.07 4.53 0.77
C LEU A 146 10.07 5.60 0.29
N PRO A 147 10.15 5.90 -1.03
CA PRO A 147 11.09 6.88 -1.54
C PRO A 147 10.86 8.28 -0.94
N GLY A 148 11.94 8.99 -0.64
CA GLY A 148 11.84 10.34 -0.07
C GLY A 148 11.09 11.33 -0.97
N ALA A 149 11.23 11.20 -2.30
CA ALA A 149 10.47 12.00 -3.26
C ALA A 149 8.94 11.76 -3.17
N VAL A 150 8.52 10.54 -2.83
CA VAL A 150 7.09 10.22 -2.62
C VAL A 150 6.58 10.88 -1.34
N GLN A 151 7.36 10.87 -0.26
CA GLN A 151 7.02 11.58 0.99
C GLN A 151 6.83 13.09 0.77
N VAL A 152 7.70 13.71 -0.05
CA VAL A 152 7.57 15.13 -0.43
C VAL A 152 6.34 15.36 -1.31
N ALA A 153 6.08 14.48 -2.29
CA ALA A 153 4.91 14.58 -3.15
C ALA A 153 3.60 14.47 -2.36
N TRP A 154 3.52 13.54 -1.40
CA TRP A 154 2.38 13.43 -0.49
C TRP A 154 2.23 14.67 0.39
N ALA A 155 3.31 15.21 0.94
CA ALA A 155 3.24 16.44 1.75
C ALA A 155 2.68 17.63 0.94
N LEU A 156 3.11 17.79 -0.33
CA LEU A 156 2.58 18.81 -1.24
C LEU A 156 1.11 18.59 -1.58
N SER A 157 0.74 17.35 -1.91
CA SER A 157 -0.64 16.99 -2.26
C SER A 157 -1.59 17.23 -1.09
N LEU A 158 -1.23 16.73 0.10
CA LEU A 158 -2.03 16.84 1.30
C LEU A 158 -2.13 18.28 1.81
N ALA A 159 -1.05 19.06 1.68
CA ALA A 159 -1.07 20.49 1.98
C ALA A 159 -1.93 21.28 1.00
N SER A 160 -1.89 20.98 -0.30
CA SER A 160 -2.69 21.66 -1.31
C SER A 160 -4.18 21.63 -0.98
N THR A 161 -4.71 20.45 -0.65
CA THR A 161 -6.14 20.29 -0.32
C THR A 161 -6.56 21.01 0.97
N ARG A 162 -5.63 21.27 1.91
CA ARG A 162 -5.94 21.77 3.26
C ARG A 162 -5.54 23.21 3.52
N LEU A 163 -4.46 23.66 2.89
CA LEU A 163 -3.80 24.95 3.10
C LEU A 163 -3.82 25.82 1.83
N GLY A 164 -4.40 25.33 0.73
CA GLY A 164 -4.48 26.05 -0.54
C GLY A 164 -3.12 26.27 -1.22
N THR A 165 -2.11 25.47 -0.86
CA THR A 165 -0.75 25.61 -1.41
C THR A 165 -0.62 24.97 -2.80
N PRO A 166 0.29 25.44 -3.68
CA PRO A 166 0.52 24.78 -4.96
C PRO A 166 1.05 23.33 -4.83
N LEU A 167 0.72 22.48 -5.79
CA LEU A 167 1.17 21.06 -5.85
C LEU A 167 2.66 20.88 -6.19
N ARG A 168 3.36 21.95 -6.55
CA ARG A 168 4.78 21.93 -6.94
C ARG A 168 5.48 23.08 -6.24
N CYS A 169 6.64 22.83 -5.65
CA CYS A 169 7.51 23.87 -5.10
C CYS A 169 8.67 24.21 -6.04
N ASN A 170 9.25 25.40 -5.89
CA ASN A 170 10.41 25.84 -6.64
C ASN A 170 11.73 25.41 -5.97
N ALA A 171 11.73 25.29 -4.64
CA ALA A 171 12.90 24.87 -3.89
C ALA A 171 12.53 23.97 -2.70
N MET A 172 13.44 23.04 -2.39
CA MET A 172 13.41 22.20 -1.20
C MET A 172 14.52 22.68 -0.26
N GLU A 173 14.14 23.32 0.83
CA GLU A 173 15.03 23.81 1.87
C GLU A 173 15.01 22.87 3.10
N ALA A 174 16.17 22.66 3.73
CA ALA A 174 16.28 21.93 4.98
C ALA A 174 15.62 20.53 4.99
N LEU A 175 15.62 19.85 3.84
CA LEU A 175 15.07 18.50 3.70
C LEU A 175 15.96 17.49 4.44
N LYS A 176 15.35 16.72 5.34
CA LYS A 176 16.02 15.69 6.14
C LYS A 176 15.19 14.40 6.09
N PHE A 177 15.88 13.29 5.88
CA PHE A 177 15.34 11.93 6.02
C PHE A 177 16.16 11.23 7.09
N GLN A 178 15.59 11.13 8.29
CA GLN A 178 16.27 10.63 9.48
C GLN A 178 16.07 9.12 9.64
N GLN A 179 14.88 8.62 9.28
CA GLN A 179 14.54 7.21 9.37
C GLN A 179 13.75 6.73 8.15
N LEU A 180 13.85 5.43 7.86
CA LEU A 180 13.18 4.80 6.74
C LEU A 180 11.70 4.60 7.08
N MET A 181 10.80 5.04 6.20
CA MET A 181 9.40 4.60 6.21
C MET A 181 9.26 3.32 5.41
N ARG A 182 8.59 2.32 5.98
CA ARG A 182 8.44 0.96 5.43
C ARG A 182 6.97 0.59 5.23
N PRO A 183 6.67 -0.50 4.51
CA PRO A 183 5.30 -1.02 4.42
C PRO A 183 4.69 -1.17 5.82
N GLY A 184 3.49 -0.61 6.04
CA GLY A 184 2.74 -0.72 7.29
C GLY A 184 3.13 0.29 8.36
N ASP A 185 4.15 1.12 8.14
CA ASP A 185 4.48 2.19 9.06
C ASP A 185 3.31 3.18 9.20
N ARG A 186 3.17 3.70 10.42
CA ARG A 186 2.24 4.79 10.74
C ARG A 186 3.06 6.07 10.96
N ALA A 187 2.50 7.21 10.59
CA ALA A 187 3.13 8.50 10.83
C ALA A 187 2.09 9.62 10.92
N ASP A 188 2.29 10.53 11.86
CA ASP A 188 1.65 11.84 11.87
C ASP A 188 2.45 12.78 10.96
N LEU A 189 1.76 13.35 9.98
CA LEU A 189 2.26 14.40 9.11
C LEU A 189 1.74 15.75 9.60
N THR A 190 2.63 16.57 10.14
CA THR A 190 2.33 17.97 10.45
C THR A 190 2.60 18.85 9.24
N LEU A 191 1.67 19.74 8.90
CA LEU A 191 1.75 20.69 7.79
C LEU A 191 1.45 22.10 8.28
N ARG A 192 2.34 23.05 7.97
CA ARG A 192 2.14 24.47 8.29
C ARG A 192 2.57 25.36 7.13
N HIS A 193 1.68 26.23 6.69
CA HIS A 193 1.97 27.21 5.64
C HIS A 193 2.34 28.58 6.23
N ASP A 194 3.56 29.04 5.99
CA ASP A 194 3.98 30.44 6.20
C ASP A 194 3.72 31.22 4.90
N ALA A 195 2.53 31.80 4.81
CA ALA A 195 2.10 32.56 3.63
C ALA A 195 2.97 33.79 3.37
N ALA A 196 3.43 34.47 4.43
CA ALA A 196 4.26 35.67 4.30
C ALA A 196 5.63 35.37 3.68
N ARG A 197 6.15 34.15 3.87
CA ARG A 197 7.42 33.71 3.28
C ARG A 197 7.25 32.77 2.10
N HIS A 198 6.02 32.43 1.72
CA HIS A 198 5.70 31.43 0.71
C HIS A 198 6.38 30.08 0.98
N LYS A 199 6.25 29.57 2.22
CA LYS A 199 6.90 28.34 2.66
C LYS A 199 5.95 27.36 3.30
N LEU A 200 5.99 26.11 2.86
CA LEU A 200 5.35 24.99 3.52
C LEU A 200 6.37 24.25 4.37
N HIS A 201 6.08 24.10 5.65
CA HIS A 201 6.81 23.24 6.56
C HIS A 201 6.07 21.91 6.69
N PHE A 202 6.79 20.81 6.58
CA PHE A 202 6.26 19.48 6.85
C PHE A 202 7.17 18.67 7.77
N ALA A 203 6.58 17.77 8.55
CA ALA A 203 7.31 16.78 9.33
C ALA A 203 6.48 15.50 9.47
N TYR A 204 7.11 14.35 9.24
CA TYR A 204 6.54 13.03 9.49
C TYR A 204 7.16 12.42 10.75
N ARG A 205 6.32 12.03 11.71
CA ARG A 205 6.73 11.46 13.00
C ARG A 205 5.83 10.31 13.44
N ASP A 206 6.34 9.42 14.27
CA ASP A 206 5.56 8.43 15.02
C ASP A 206 6.02 8.49 16.48
N GLY A 207 5.31 9.28 17.29
CA GLY A 207 5.80 9.72 18.61
C GLY A 207 7.17 10.39 18.50
N ASP A 208 8.17 9.86 19.22
CA ASP A 208 9.55 10.37 19.19
C ASP A 208 10.32 10.01 17.91
N LYS A 209 9.81 9.08 17.11
CA LYS A 209 10.44 8.62 15.89
C LYS A 209 10.26 9.66 14.78
N ALA A 210 11.31 10.39 14.44
CA ALA A 210 11.29 11.29 13.29
C ALA A 210 11.65 10.53 12.00
N TYR A 211 10.74 10.52 11.01
CA TYR A 211 11.01 9.93 9.70
C TYR A 211 11.67 10.93 8.77
N SER A 212 10.98 12.04 8.50
CA SER A 212 11.46 13.08 7.61
C SER A 212 10.86 14.43 7.96
N SER A 213 11.51 15.49 7.51
CA SER A 213 11.01 16.86 7.64
C SER A 213 11.59 17.73 6.55
N GLY A 214 10.89 18.78 6.16
CA GLY A 214 11.41 19.72 5.18
C GLY A 214 10.66 21.04 5.16
N ARG A 215 11.23 21.97 4.39
CA ARG A 215 10.62 23.25 4.10
C ARG A 215 10.61 23.46 2.60
N LEU A 216 9.44 23.50 2.01
CA LEU A 216 9.24 23.68 0.58
C LEU A 216 8.93 25.15 0.34
N ALA A 217 9.58 25.76 -0.64
CA ALA A 217 9.42 27.18 -0.95
C ALA A 217 8.89 27.39 -2.36
N TRP A 218 8.03 28.39 -2.49
CA TRP A 218 7.57 28.91 -3.77
C TRP A 218 8.25 30.24 -4.06
N SER A 219 8.45 30.53 -5.34
CA SER A 219 8.74 31.88 -5.79
C SER A 219 7.56 32.77 -5.39
N ALA A 220 7.81 33.98 -4.90
CA ALA A 220 6.75 34.99 -4.90
C ALA A 220 6.35 35.23 -6.36
N ASP A 221 5.06 35.11 -6.67
CA ASP A 221 4.56 35.52 -7.99
C ASP A 221 4.99 36.99 -8.20
N THR A 222 5.77 37.22 -9.24
CA THR A 222 6.24 38.56 -9.63
C THR A 222 5.24 39.20 -10.56
#